data_AF-A0A7G5H1D3-F1
#
_entry.id   AF-A0A7G5H1D3-F1
#
_cell.length_a   1.000
_cell.length_b   1.000
_cell.length_c   1.000
_cell.angle_alpha   90.00
_cell.angle_beta   90.00
_cell.angle_gamma   90.00
#
_symmetry.space_group_name_H-M   'P 1'
#
loop_
_entity.id
_entity.type
_entity.pdbx_description
1 polymer ?
#
loop_
_entity_poly.entity_id
_entity_poly.type
_entity_poly.pdbx_seq_one_letter_code
_entity_poly.pdbx_strand_id
1 'polypeptide(L)'
;MKWLLLLSFLIGSVTGCQPLQQPEKPATVIDLTLPGPTVYCNCCAGYRIQIDADYYYTNTIPAAYDKPNTPVWIRYQADTGPCQGKAGRIEIISIRSR
;
A
#
# COMPACT_ATOMS: atom_id res chain seq x y z
N MET A 1 -54.07 -15.67 24.25
CA MET A 1 -53.72 -14.71 23.18
C MET A 1 -52.79 -13.64 23.75
N LYS A 2 -51.46 -13.76 23.61
CA LYS A 2 -50.42 -12.71 23.85
C LYS A 2 -49.04 -13.34 24.11
N TRP A 3 -48.59 -14.27 23.27
CA TRP A 3 -47.26 -14.91 23.41
C TRP A 3 -46.53 -14.96 22.06
N LEU A 4 -46.64 -13.91 21.24
CA LEU A 4 -46.11 -13.90 19.87
C LEU A 4 -45.38 -12.59 19.46
N LEU A 5 -45.06 -11.69 20.41
CA LEU A 5 -44.51 -10.36 20.08
C LEU A 5 -43.11 -10.09 20.65
N LEU A 6 -42.26 -11.12 20.77
CA LEU A 6 -40.88 -10.95 21.28
C LEU A 6 -39.79 -11.44 20.32
N LEU A 7 -40.12 -11.84 19.09
CA LEU A 7 -39.17 -12.46 18.15
C LEU A 7 -38.77 -11.60 16.95
N SER A 8 -39.04 -10.29 16.97
CA SER A 8 -38.84 -9.42 15.80
C SER A 8 -37.68 -8.42 15.91
N PHE A 9 -36.83 -8.51 16.94
CA PHE A 9 -35.81 -7.49 17.25
C PHE A 9 -34.36 -7.98 17.12
N LEU A 10 -34.07 -8.90 16.18
CA LEU A 10 -32.74 -9.50 16.04
C LEU A 10 -32.28 -9.69 14.58
N ILE A 11 -32.68 -8.79 13.68
CA ILE A 11 -32.25 -8.83 12.25
C ILE A 11 -31.57 -7.52 11.81
N GLY A 12 -31.20 -6.64 12.75
CA GLY A 12 -30.76 -5.27 12.44
C GLY A 12 -29.25 -5.02 12.40
N SER A 13 -28.39 -6.03 12.53
CA SER A 13 -26.98 -5.76 12.86
C SER A 13 -25.98 -6.63 12.11
N VAL A 14 -25.84 -6.43 10.80
CA VAL A 14 -24.55 -6.62 10.08
C VAL A 14 -24.59 -5.97 8.68
N THR A 15 -24.71 -4.64 8.63
CA THR A 15 -24.27 -3.86 7.45
C THR A 15 -23.14 -2.93 7.86
N GLY A 16 -22.11 -3.49 8.49
CA GLY A 16 -20.83 -2.82 8.66
C GLY A 16 -20.04 -2.99 7.37
N CYS A 17 -20.26 -2.12 6.38
CA CYS A 17 -19.31 -1.94 5.28
C CYS A 17 -18.02 -1.36 5.87
N GLN A 18 -17.14 -2.23 6.36
CA GLN A 18 -15.77 -1.83 6.61
C GLN A 18 -15.12 -1.61 5.26
N PRO A 19 -14.41 -0.48 5.03
CA PRO A 19 -13.65 -0.31 3.80
C PRO A 19 -12.68 -1.47 3.67
N LEU A 20 -12.82 -2.26 2.60
CA LEU A 20 -11.93 -3.37 2.30
C LEU A 20 -10.50 -2.83 2.24
N GLN A 21 -9.69 -3.18 3.24
CA GLN A 21 -8.26 -2.89 3.21
C GLN A 21 -7.67 -3.56 1.97
N GLN A 22 -6.82 -2.83 1.25
CA GLN A 22 -6.15 -3.40 0.07
C GLN A 22 -5.38 -4.66 0.48
N PRO A 23 -5.45 -5.74 -0.31
CA PRO A 23 -4.78 -6.99 0.02
C PRO A 23 -3.25 -6.79 0.04
N GLU A 24 -2.57 -7.54 0.92
CA GLU A 24 -1.10 -7.59 0.90
C GLU A 24 -0.62 -8.22 -0.41
N LYS A 25 0.45 -7.66 -0.97
CA LYS A 25 1.12 -8.15 -2.17
C LYS A 25 2.58 -8.48 -1.87
N PRO A 26 3.11 -9.58 -2.43
CA PRO A 26 4.53 -9.87 -2.32
C PRO A 26 5.30 -8.85 -3.16
N ALA A 27 6.38 -8.33 -2.61
CA ALA A 27 7.21 -7.34 -3.29
C ALA A 27 8.69 -7.53 -2.92
N THR A 28 9.56 -6.88 -3.69
CA THR A 28 11.00 -6.85 -3.43
C THR A 28 11.49 -5.41 -3.49
N VAL A 29 12.18 -4.95 -2.45
CA VAL A 29 12.90 -3.67 -2.45
C VAL A 29 14.16 -3.85 -3.30
N ILE A 30 14.27 -3.13 -4.40
CA ILE A 30 15.36 -3.33 -5.37
C ILE A 30 16.54 -2.44 -5.03
N ASP A 31 16.33 -1.11 -5.04
CA ASP A 31 17.36 -0.11 -4.79
C ASP A 31 16.74 1.25 -4.47
N LEU A 32 17.60 2.17 -4.02
CA LEU A 32 17.29 3.59 -3.96
C LEU A 32 17.78 4.25 -5.25
N THR A 33 16.85 4.66 -6.12
CA THR A 33 17.16 5.46 -7.30
C THR A 33 17.31 6.92 -6.87
N LEU A 34 18.54 7.44 -6.91
CA LEU A 34 18.83 8.86 -6.63
C LEU A 34 18.70 9.69 -7.91
N PRO A 35 18.28 10.97 -7.82
CA PRO A 35 18.27 11.83 -9.00
C PRO A 35 19.71 12.05 -9.45
N GLY A 36 19.99 11.84 -10.73
CA GLY A 36 21.30 12.12 -11.32
C GLY A 36 21.65 13.61 -11.25
N PRO A 37 22.93 13.99 -11.42
CA PRO A 37 23.41 15.37 -11.26
C PRO A 37 22.77 16.37 -12.24
N THR A 38 22.07 15.89 -13.27
CA THR A 38 21.45 16.70 -14.33
C THR A 38 19.92 16.68 -14.30
N VAL A 39 19.29 15.90 -13.42
CA VAL A 39 17.82 15.72 -13.41
C VAL A 39 17.25 16.14 -12.06
N TYR A 40 16.87 17.41 -11.95
CA TYR A 40 16.06 17.94 -10.85
C TYR A 40 14.61 17.50 -10.99
N CYS A 41 14.35 16.22 -10.76
CA CYS A 41 13.00 15.68 -10.73
C CYS A 41 12.76 14.98 -9.38
N ASN A 42 12.10 15.71 -8.47
CA ASN A 42 11.76 15.23 -7.14
C ASN A 42 10.95 13.91 -7.18
N CYS A 43 10.11 13.75 -8.22
CA CYS A 43 9.31 12.55 -8.46
C CYS A 43 9.94 11.54 -9.42
N CYS A 44 11.25 11.65 -9.69
CA CYS A 44 12.01 10.68 -10.46
C CYS A 44 12.99 9.87 -9.58
N ALA A 45 13.18 10.29 -8.32
CA ALA A 45 13.98 9.61 -7.32
C ALA A 45 13.12 8.86 -6.30
N GLY A 46 13.65 7.83 -5.65
CA GLY A 46 12.95 7.05 -4.64
C GLY A 46 13.36 5.59 -4.63
N TYR A 47 12.80 4.83 -3.69
CA TYR A 47 12.96 3.39 -3.65
C TYR A 47 12.20 2.76 -4.81
N ARG A 48 12.89 1.91 -5.56
CA ARG A 48 12.28 1.07 -6.57
C ARG A 48 11.82 -0.24 -5.93
N ILE A 49 10.56 -0.57 -6.10
CA ILE A 49 9.93 -1.77 -5.58
C ILE A 49 9.39 -2.58 -6.74
N GLN A 50 9.73 -3.85 -6.78
CA GLN A 50 9.13 -4.79 -7.71
C GLN A 50 7.92 -5.44 -7.06
N ILE A 51 6.76 -5.36 -7.71
CA ILE A 51 5.53 -6.03 -7.31
C ILE A 51 5.11 -6.90 -8.49
N ASP A 52 5.05 -8.21 -8.29
CA ASP A 52 4.88 -9.18 -9.37
C ASP A 52 5.95 -8.96 -10.48
N ALA A 53 5.54 -8.59 -11.70
CA ALA A 53 6.43 -8.32 -12.83
C ALA A 53 6.72 -6.82 -13.07
N ASP A 54 6.07 -5.93 -12.31
CA ASP A 54 6.08 -4.49 -12.54
C ASP A 54 6.97 -3.75 -11.52
N TYR A 55 7.52 -2.61 -11.95
CA TYR A 55 8.30 -1.72 -11.10
C TYR A 55 7.51 -0.49 -10.70
N TYR A 56 7.54 -0.21 -9.41
CA TYR A 56 6.95 0.96 -8.79
C TYR A 56 8.01 1.76 -8.02
N TYR A 57 7.68 3.01 -7.73
CA TYR A 57 8.55 3.91 -7.00
C TYR A 57 7.83 4.51 -5.80
N THR A 58 8.51 4.52 -4.66
CA THR A 58 8.03 5.18 -3.44
C THR A 58 9.12 6.05 -2.84
N ASN A 59 8.74 7.06 -2.06
CA ASN A 59 9.70 7.99 -1.49
C ASN A 59 10.35 7.45 -0.21
N THR A 60 9.68 6.56 0.50
CA THR A 60 10.09 6.11 1.82
C THR A 60 9.91 4.59 1.98
N ILE A 61 10.90 3.98 2.60
CA ILE A 61 10.86 2.60 3.11
C ILE A 61 11.43 2.64 4.53
N PRO A 62 10.84 1.95 5.52
CA PRO A 62 11.43 1.86 6.85
C PRO A 62 12.83 1.23 6.79
N ALA A 63 13.77 1.73 7.59
CA ALA A 63 15.17 1.29 7.59
C ALA A 63 15.37 -0.23 7.82
N ALA A 64 14.40 -0.94 8.38
CA ALA A 64 14.44 -2.39 8.50
C ALA A 64 14.39 -3.13 7.14
N TYR A 65 13.90 -2.47 6.09
CA TYR A 65 13.63 -3.04 4.76
C TYR A 65 14.32 -2.30 3.61
N ASP A 66 15.16 -1.30 3.90
CA ASP A 66 15.76 -0.41 2.89
C ASP A 66 16.92 -1.04 2.09
N LYS A 67 17.36 -2.23 2.49
CA LYS A 67 18.44 -2.95 1.82
C LYS A 67 18.02 -3.43 0.44
N PRO A 68 18.92 -3.37 -0.56
CA PRO A 68 18.68 -3.95 -1.87
C PRO A 68 18.31 -5.44 -1.82
N ASN A 69 17.43 -5.85 -2.72
CA ASN A 69 16.88 -7.21 -2.85
C ASN A 69 16.17 -7.74 -1.60
N THR A 70 15.54 -6.87 -0.79
CA THR A 70 14.81 -7.31 0.42
C THR A 70 13.38 -7.76 0.08
N PRO A 71 13.01 -9.03 0.31
CA PRO A 71 11.64 -9.50 0.08
C PRO A 71 10.70 -9.07 1.20
N VAL A 72 9.53 -8.54 0.85
CA VAL A 72 8.54 -7.99 1.79
C VAL A 72 7.11 -8.28 1.36
N TRP A 73 6.17 -8.21 2.30
CA TRP A 73 4.76 -8.04 2.02
C TRP A 73 4.40 -6.57 2.17
N ILE A 74 3.69 -6.00 1.19
CA ILE A 74 3.24 -4.60 1.24
C ILE A 74 1.75 -4.46 0.98
N ARG A 75 1.15 -3.43 1.58
CA ARG A 75 -0.08 -2.80 1.09
C ARG A 75 0.31 -1.43 0.58
N TYR A 76 -0.20 -1.05 -0.56
CA TYR A 76 0.13 0.22 -1.19
C TYR A 76 -1.09 0.84 -1.83
N GLN A 77 -1.01 2.12 -2.14
CA GLN A 77 -1.99 2.85 -2.94
C GLN A 77 -1.27 3.73 -3.95
N ALA A 78 -2.01 4.32 -4.87
CA ALA A 78 -1.47 5.40 -5.70
C ALA A 78 -0.96 6.53 -4.80
N ASP A 79 0.17 7.15 -5.15
CA ASP A 79 0.72 8.26 -4.38
C ASP A 79 -0.33 9.37 -4.20
N THR A 80 -0.60 9.75 -2.95
CA THR A 80 -1.52 10.84 -2.61
C THR A 80 -0.78 12.14 -2.27
N GLY A 81 0.56 12.10 -2.28
CA GLY A 81 1.42 13.21 -1.93
C GLY A 81 1.96 13.99 -3.15
N PRO A 82 3.22 14.47 -3.08
CA PRO A 82 3.76 15.41 -4.07
C PRO A 82 3.96 14.82 -5.47
N CYS A 83 3.86 13.50 -5.62
CA CYS A 83 4.01 12.81 -6.89
C CYS A 83 2.70 12.20 -7.39
N GLN A 84 1.56 12.66 -6.86
CA GLN A 84 0.23 12.25 -7.29
C GLN A 84 0.09 12.38 -8.81
N GLY A 85 -0.47 11.35 -9.44
CA GLY A 85 -0.70 11.29 -10.89
C GLY A 85 0.52 10.90 -11.73
N LYS A 86 1.68 10.66 -11.11
CA LYS A 86 2.84 10.09 -11.82
C LYS A 86 2.69 8.58 -11.95
N ALA A 87 2.87 8.07 -13.17
CA ALA A 87 2.82 6.65 -13.45
C ALA A 87 3.85 5.87 -12.60
N GLY A 88 3.43 4.75 -12.03
CA GLY A 88 4.27 3.89 -11.20
C GLY A 88 4.61 4.45 -9.82
N ARG A 89 4.08 5.62 -9.41
CA ARG A 89 4.28 6.15 -8.06
C ARG A 89 3.27 5.59 -7.08
N ILE A 90 3.77 5.06 -5.97
CA ILE A 90 2.97 4.45 -4.92
C ILE A 90 3.36 4.96 -3.54
N GLU A 91 2.38 4.94 -2.66
CA GLU A 91 2.53 5.13 -1.22
C GLU A 91 2.37 3.78 -0.53
N ILE A 92 3.34 3.40 0.30
CA ILE A 92 3.25 2.18 1.11
C ILE A 92 2.39 2.48 2.34
N ILE A 93 1.27 1.78 2.46
CA ILE A 93 0.38 1.84 3.62
C ILE A 93 0.92 0.97 4.75
N SER A 94 1.44 -0.22 4.42
CA SER A 94 2.06 -1.13 5.40
C SER A 94 3.13 -2.00 4.74
N ILE A 95 4.15 -2.37 5.51
CA ILE A 95 5.26 -3.23 5.08
C ILE A 95 5.69 -4.16 6.21
N ARG A 96 5.95 -5.42 5.88
CA ARG A 96 6.49 -6.41 6.82
C ARG A 96 7.42 -7.40 6.11
N SER A 97 8.26 -8.07 6.89
CA SER A 97 9.08 -9.18 6.40
C SER A 97 8.22 -10.27 5.77
N ARG A 98 8.73 -10.85 4.69
CA ARG A 98 8.11 -12.00 4.02
C ARG A 98 8.33 -13.30 4.76
#